data_AF-A0A3B4VCI3-F1
#
_entry.id   AF-A0A3B4VCI3-F1
#
_cell.length_a   1.000
_cell.length_b   1.000
_cell.length_c   1.000
_cell.angle_alpha   90.00
_cell.angle_beta   90.00
_cell.angle_gamma   90.00
#
_symmetry.space_group_name_H-M   'P 1'
#
loop_
_entity.id
_entity.type
_entity.pdbx_description
1 polymer ?
#
loop_
_entity_poly.entity_id
_entity_poly.type
_entity_poly.pdbx_seq_one_letter_code
_entity_poly.pdbx_strand_id
1 'polypeptide(L)'
;MDHFLESVTLPVLKETQKEELETPITHKEFQTPGGHGFTNEFYKCFLDVLSPLLVKLYNDIIDNQEMPYTMCTAIISLLPKPAKDHQLMSDYPPEQ
;
A
#
# COMPACT_ATOMS: atom_id res chain seq x y z
N MET A 1 -18.31 17.21 -6.57
CA MET A 1 -17.10 16.37 -6.74
C MET A 1 -17.00 15.88 -8.18
N ASP A 2 -18.15 15.63 -8.82
CA ASP A 2 -18.27 15.08 -10.16
C ASP A 2 -17.68 15.98 -11.27
N HIS A 3 -17.89 17.30 -11.18
CA HIS A 3 -17.33 18.27 -12.13
C HIS A 3 -15.78 18.27 -12.20
N PHE A 4 -15.09 17.86 -11.11
CA PHE A 4 -13.63 17.75 -11.12
C PHE A 4 -13.18 16.55 -11.96
N LEU A 5 -13.79 15.39 -11.72
CA LEU A 5 -13.48 14.15 -12.43
C LEU A 5 -13.84 14.22 -13.93
N GLU A 6 -14.90 14.94 -14.29
CA GLU A 6 -15.30 15.15 -15.69
C GLU A 6 -14.30 15.99 -16.50
N SER A 7 -13.58 16.91 -15.84
CA SER A 7 -12.54 17.72 -16.49
C SER A 7 -11.21 17.00 -16.70
N VAL A 8 -11.02 15.84 -16.08
CA VAL A 8 -9.78 15.06 -16.16
C VAL A 8 -9.96 13.98 -17.21
N THR A 9 -9.10 13.99 -18.22
CA THR A 9 -9.02 12.87 -19.16
C THR A 9 -8.36 11.69 -18.46
N LEU A 10 -9.17 10.76 -17.96
CA LEU A 10 -8.64 9.56 -17.32
C LEU A 10 -8.04 8.63 -18.38
N PRO A 11 -6.82 8.10 -18.17
CA PRO A 11 -6.25 7.11 -19.07
C PRO A 11 -7.12 5.85 -19.07
N VAL A 12 -7.55 5.43 -20.26
CA VAL A 12 -8.31 4.19 -20.45
C VAL A 12 -7.32 3.07 -20.76
N LEU A 13 -7.42 1.96 -20.02
CA LEU A 13 -6.62 0.76 -20.25
C LEU A 13 -6.96 0.15 -21.60
N LYS A 14 -5.93 -0.29 -22.33
CA LYS A 14 -6.13 -1.11 -23.55
C LYS A 14 -6.48 -2.54 -23.15
N GLU A 15 -7.21 -3.26 -24.01
CA GLU A 15 -7.62 -4.65 -23.76
C GLU A 15 -6.44 -5.56 -23.42
N THR A 16 -5.31 -5.39 -24.11
CA THR A 16 -4.08 -6.15 -23.85
C THR A 16 -3.51 -5.92 -22.45
N GLN A 17 -3.61 -4.68 -21.94
CA GLN A 17 -3.13 -4.36 -20.59
C GLN A 17 -4.07 -4.92 -19.54
N LYS A 18 -5.36 -4.99 -19.86
CA LYS A 18 -6.37 -5.57 -18.97
C LYS A 18 -6.14 -7.07 -18.83
N GLU A 19 -5.93 -7.79 -19.93
CA GLU A 19 -5.60 -9.22 -19.89
C GLU A 19 -4.30 -9.49 -19.11
N GLU A 20 -3.27 -8.66 -19.26
CA GLU A 20 -2.04 -8.78 -18.47
C GLU A 20 -2.29 -8.59 -16.96
N LEU A 21 -3.14 -7.63 -16.58
CA LEU A 21 -3.47 -7.34 -15.18
C LEU A 21 -4.40 -8.38 -14.53
N GLU A 22 -5.12 -9.17 -15.33
CA GLU A 22 -5.96 -10.27 -14.85
C GLU A 22 -5.16 -11.57 -14.63
N THR A 23 -3.85 -11.58 -14.93
CA THR A 23 -3.00 -12.74 -14.66
C THR A 23 -2.64 -12.89 -13.17
N PRO A 24 -2.35 -14.11 -12.69
CA PRO A 24 -1.95 -14.34 -11.31
C PRO A 24 -0.67 -13.58 -10.94
N ILE A 25 -0.60 -13.14 -9.69
CA ILE A 25 0.56 -12.44 -9.12
C ILE A 25 1.78 -13.37 -9.14
N THR A 26 2.93 -12.84 -9.54
CA THR A 26 4.20 -13.59 -9.63
C THR A 26 5.34 -12.91 -8.89
N HIS A 27 6.42 -13.65 -8.62
CA HIS A 27 7.63 -13.15 -7.95
C HIS A 27 8.21 -11.86 -8.57
N LYS A 28 8.00 -11.62 -9.87
CA LYS A 28 8.52 -10.47 -10.61
C LYS A 28 7.95 -9.13 -10.14
N GLU A 29 6.77 -9.15 -9.54
CA GLU A 29 6.07 -7.95 -9.06
C GLU A 29 6.61 -7.44 -7.72
N PHE A 30 7.35 -8.30 -7.00
CA PHE A 30 7.94 -7.95 -5.71
C PHE A 30 9.30 -7.30 -5.91
N GLN A 31 9.28 -5.99 -6.11
CA GLN A 31 10.47 -5.15 -6.07
C GLN A 31 10.50 -4.33 -4.78
N THR A 32 11.67 -3.82 -4.42
CA THR A 32 11.84 -2.91 -3.30
C THR A 32 10.85 -1.74 -3.40
N PRO A 33 9.97 -1.54 -2.42
CA PRO A 33 9.20 -0.31 -2.32
C PRO A 33 10.16 0.86 -2.12
N GLY A 34 9.77 2.05 -2.58
CA GLY A 34 10.58 3.26 -2.46
C GLY A 34 10.87 3.68 -1.01
N GLY A 35 11.41 4.89 -0.84
CA GLY A 35 12.06 5.33 0.41
C GLY A 35 11.22 5.35 1.71
N HIS A 36 9.91 5.09 1.66
CA HIS A 36 9.02 5.07 2.81
C HIS A 36 8.76 3.67 3.39
N GLY A 37 9.25 2.61 2.74
CA GLY A 37 9.14 1.23 3.22
C GLY A 37 10.34 0.78 4.06
N PHE A 38 10.45 -0.53 4.29
CA PHE A 38 11.68 -1.12 4.84
C PHE A 38 12.88 -0.82 3.94
N THR A 39 14.09 -0.82 4.53
CA THR A 39 15.32 -0.55 3.78
C THR A 39 15.51 -1.55 2.64
N ASN A 40 16.22 -1.13 1.59
CA ASN A 40 16.51 -2.00 0.46
C ASN A 40 17.24 -3.30 0.89
N GLU A 41 18.13 -3.19 1.88
CA GLU A 41 18.80 -4.33 2.52
C GLU A 41 17.81 -5.37 3.08
N PHE A 42 16.71 -4.93 3.70
CA PHE A 42 15.67 -5.81 4.22
C PHE A 42 15.04 -6.63 3.10
N TYR A 43 14.59 -5.97 2.03
CA TYR A 43 13.99 -6.68 0.91
C TYR A 43 14.99 -7.61 0.22
N LYS A 44 16.25 -7.21 0.04
CA LYS A 44 17.28 -8.12 -0.51
C LYS A 44 17.48 -9.38 0.33
N CYS A 45 17.48 -9.26 1.65
CA CYS A 45 17.71 -10.40 2.55
C CYS A 45 16.48 -11.29 2.70
N PHE A 46 15.29 -10.71 2.68
CA PHE A 46 14.05 -11.41 2.99
C PHE A 46 13.14 -11.64 1.78
N LEU A 47 13.52 -11.21 0.57
CA LEU A 47 12.69 -11.39 -0.64
C LEU A 47 12.29 -12.85 -0.83
N ASP A 48 13.24 -13.76 -0.71
CA ASP A 48 13.02 -15.19 -0.97
C ASP A 48 12.04 -15.82 0.03
N VAL A 49 11.94 -15.25 1.23
CA VAL A 49 11.02 -15.68 2.28
C VAL A 49 9.67 -14.97 2.16
N LEU A 50 9.68 -13.67 1.88
CA LEU A 50 8.49 -12.84 1.79
C LEU A 50 7.70 -13.10 0.51
N SER A 51 8.39 -13.23 -0.62
CA SER A 51 7.78 -13.33 -1.93
C SER A 51 6.81 -14.52 -2.06
N PRO A 52 7.12 -15.77 -1.64
CA PRO A 52 6.15 -16.85 -1.71
C PRO A 52 4.92 -16.62 -0.80
N LEU A 53 5.10 -15.95 0.35
CA LEU A 53 3.99 -15.61 1.25
C LEU A 53 3.08 -14.56 0.63
N LEU A 54 3.67 -13.51 0.03
CA LEU A 54 2.93 -12.44 -0.61
C LEU A 54 2.24 -12.90 -1.91
N VAL A 55 2.92 -13.69 -2.75
CA VAL A 55 2.31 -14.32 -3.95
C VAL A 55 1.06 -15.09 -3.55
N LYS A 56 1.17 -15.95 -2.53
CA LYS A 56 0.02 -16.72 -2.05
C LYS A 56 -1.09 -15.80 -1.54
N LEU A 57 -0.76 -14.83 -0.70
CA LEU A 57 -1.72 -13.89 -0.13
C LEU A 57 -2.49 -13.14 -1.21
N TYR A 58 -1.81 -12.55 -2.19
CA TYR A 58 -2.47 -11.74 -3.21
C TYR A 58 -3.31 -12.58 -4.17
N ASN A 59 -2.85 -13.78 -4.54
CA ASN A 59 -3.68 -14.69 -5.32
C ASN A 59 -4.91 -15.14 -4.54
N ASP A 60 -4.79 -15.44 -3.24
CA ASP A 60 -5.93 -15.75 -2.38
C ASP A 60 -6.92 -14.56 -2.30
N ILE A 61 -6.43 -13.32 -2.27
CA ILE A 61 -7.27 -12.10 -2.30
C ILE A 61 -7.98 -11.96 -3.65
N ILE A 62 -7.29 -12.23 -4.77
CA ILE A 62 -7.87 -12.15 -6.12
C ILE A 62 -8.98 -13.21 -6.28
N ASP A 63 -8.71 -14.44 -5.86
CA ASP A 63 -9.63 -15.57 -6.00
C ASP A 63 -10.87 -15.41 -5.12
N ASN A 64 -10.70 -14.97 -3.87
CA ASN A 64 -11.81 -14.82 -2.91
C ASN A 64 -12.44 -13.42 -2.93
N GLN A 65 -11.83 -12.46 -3.64
CA GLN A 65 -12.21 -11.04 -3.67
C GLN A 65 -12.30 -10.39 -2.27
N GLU A 66 -11.55 -10.92 -1.29
CA GLU A 66 -11.58 -10.47 0.10
C GLU A 66 -10.16 -10.20 0.62
N MET A 67 -9.94 -9.00 1.14
CA MET A 67 -8.68 -8.60 1.74
C MET A 67 -8.70 -8.85 3.26
N PRO A 68 -7.60 -9.34 3.87
CA PRO A 68 -7.54 -9.50 5.32
C PRO A 68 -7.84 -8.19 6.04
N TYR A 69 -8.71 -8.24 7.05
CA TYR A 69 -9.14 -7.08 7.83
C TYR A 69 -7.98 -6.23 8.39
N THR A 70 -6.88 -6.88 8.79
CA THR A 70 -5.68 -6.21 9.30
C THR A 70 -5.02 -5.30 8.27
N MET A 71 -5.13 -5.60 6.97
CA MET A 71 -4.60 -4.76 5.90
C MET A 71 -5.48 -3.53 5.64
N CYS A 72 -6.74 -3.56 6.09
CA CYS A 72 -7.67 -2.43 6.03
C CYS A 72 -7.66 -1.58 7.31
N THR A 73 -6.85 -1.96 8.30
CA THR A 73 -6.82 -1.30 9.62
C THR A 73 -5.62 -0.36 9.74
N ALA A 74 -5.86 0.89 10.15
CA ALA A 74 -4.80 1.85 10.49
C ALA A 74 -4.77 2.08 12.01
N ILE A 75 -3.57 2.07 12.60
CA ILE A 75 -3.37 2.42 14.01
C ILE A 75 -2.78 3.83 14.07
N ILE A 76 -3.57 4.79 14.54
CA ILE A 76 -3.12 6.18 14.72
C ILE A 76 -2.68 6.35 16.17
N SER A 77 -1.39 6.61 16.36
CA SER A 77 -0.81 6.84 17.69
C SER A 77 -0.40 8.30 17.83
N LEU A 78 -0.76 8.93 18.96
CA LEU A 78 -0.35 10.31 19.25
C LEU A 78 0.87 10.30 20.15
N LEU A 79 2.03 10.72 19.63
CA LEU A 79 3.25 10.87 20.43
C LEU A 79 3.40 12.33 20.91
N PRO A 80 3.21 12.62 22.21
CA PRO A 80 3.40 13.96 22.74
C PRO A 80 4.89 14.34 22.71
N LYS A 81 5.19 15.53 22.16
CA LYS A 81 6.56 16.06 22.18
C LYS A 81 6.95 16.46 23.61
N PRO A 82 8.15 16.11 24.10
CA PRO A 82 8.53 16.20 25.52
C PRO A 82 8.72 17.62 26.10
N ALA A 83 8.15 18.67 25.49
CA ALA A 83 8.37 20.05 25.92
C ALA A 83 7.21 21.04 25.65
N LYS A 84 6.00 20.56 25.28
CA LYS A 84 4.89 21.46 24.92
C LYS A 84 3.60 21.14 25.68
N ASP A 85 2.87 22.21 25.99
CA ASP A 85 1.65 22.20 26.79
C ASP A 85 0.55 21.34 26.13
N HIS A 86 0.03 20.36 26.85
CA HIS A 86 -0.86 19.32 26.32
C HIS A 86 -2.27 19.84 25.98
N GLN A 87 -2.59 21.10 26.29
CA GLN A 87 -3.92 21.69 26.06
C GLN A 87 -4.14 22.26 24.64
N LEU A 88 -3.08 22.42 23.84
CA LEU A 88 -3.17 22.90 22.46
C LEU A 88 -3.10 21.71 21.48
N MET A 89 -4.26 21.13 21.15
CA MET A 89 -4.37 20.04 20.15
C MET A 89 -3.98 20.45 18.72
N SER A 90 -3.73 21.74 18.45
CA SER A 90 -3.31 22.26 17.14
C SER A 90 -1.90 21.85 16.71
N ASP A 91 -1.08 21.36 17.64
CA ASP A 91 0.36 21.23 17.45
C ASP A 91 0.81 19.82 17.06
N TYR A 92 -0.13 18.88 16.90
CA TYR A 92 0.16 17.52 16.46
C TYR A 92 0.13 17.45 14.93
N PRO A 93 1.28 17.26 14.25
CA PRO A 93 1.24 16.90 12.84
C PRO A 93 0.59 15.51 12.72
N PRO A 94 -0.36 15.30 11.80
CA PRO A 94 -0.76 13.94 11.46
C PRO A 94 0.49 13.20 10.96
N GLU A 95 0.74 12.01 11.49
CA GLU A 95 1.77 11.13 10.93
C GLU A 95 1.34 10.81 9.48
N GLN A 96 2.14 11.28 8.52
CA GLN A 96 1.96 11.07 7.07
C GLN A 96 2.72 9.82 6.62
#